data_AF-K6WQ30-F1
#
_entry.id   AF-K6WQ30-F1
#
_cell.length_a   1.000
_cell.length_b   1.000
_cell.length_c   1.000
_cell.angle_alpha   90.00
_cell.angle_beta   90.00
_cell.angle_gamma   90.00
#
_symmetry.space_group_name_H-M   'P 1'
#
loop_
_entity.id
_entity.type
_entity.pdbx_description
1 polymer ?
#
loop_
_entity_poly.entity_id
_entity_poly.type
_entity_poly.pdbx_seq_one_letter_code
_entity_poly.pdbx_strand_id
1 'polypeptide(L)'
;MDVLIRRHDVADATMTAEGAARRDALLAQILADDAVTGSTPPTAATAATAATAAAGGGSAATNAGSHSTVTPIAPRPPRRRWIRVARWVVPATVAAALAGVFAISNLPGSQGVAYASWTPDPTPLSGQSLTDAESACRANLADSIGDQQGIPADQRPTVNPETARTVIAEQRGGFAFLSMVADDSSTAQCFFDAGDFSRVVGSTGGLATAASVKPQPVPPGEVEASGGGASSGPQGSYVFTTGRVDPGTRAVTINTAGQTINASVADGHFAAWWPERLIGANAPTAPVSFDVTLADGTVVKDAPDLLAPKAPGPEQIGAISTGGGVGEGGAVATVGGEAGERVAAVTIRIDGRTIEAPVTDGLFYAQWPSDGPEMKGTPTFDLRLVDGTVLRDQQPVAR
;
A
#
# COMPACT_ATOMS: atom_id res chain seq x y z
N MET A 1 0.25 34.98 -12.51
CA MET A 1 0.66 35.70 -11.29
C MET A 1 -0.40 36.69 -10.83
N ASP A 2 -0.87 37.61 -11.69
CA ASP A 2 -1.88 38.62 -11.32
C ASP A 2 -3.24 38.08 -10.84
N VAL A 3 -3.63 36.87 -11.29
CA VAL A 3 -4.87 36.19 -10.87
C VAL A 3 -4.69 35.44 -9.54
N LEU A 4 -3.47 35.03 -9.20
CA LEU A 4 -3.17 34.35 -7.93
C LEU A 4 -3.00 35.36 -6.78
N ILE A 5 -2.41 36.53 -7.05
CA ILE A 5 -2.31 37.62 -6.08
C ILE A 5 -3.70 38.16 -5.73
N ARG A 6 -4.58 38.37 -6.73
CA ARG A 6 -5.97 38.79 -6.49
C ARG A 6 -6.81 37.75 -5.75
N ARG A 7 -6.50 36.44 -5.84
CA ARG A 7 -7.20 35.40 -5.07
C ARG A 7 -6.76 35.38 -3.60
N HIS A 8 -5.51 35.70 -3.30
CA HIS A 8 -5.08 35.86 -1.92
C HIS A 8 -5.67 37.12 -1.25
N ASP A 9 -5.77 38.24 -1.97
CA ASP A 9 -6.42 39.46 -1.44
C ASP A 9 -7.92 39.28 -1.15
N VAL A 10 -8.62 38.43 -1.92
CA VAL A 10 -10.05 38.16 -1.69
C VAL A 10 -10.27 37.24 -0.49
N ALA A 11 -9.36 36.31 -0.21
CA ALA A 11 -9.44 35.44 0.96
C ALA A 11 -9.29 36.23 2.27
N ASP A 12 -8.43 37.25 2.28
CA ASP A 12 -8.23 38.13 3.43
C ASP A 12 -9.42 39.07 3.68
N ALA A 13 -10.14 39.49 2.64
CA ALA A 13 -11.32 40.35 2.77
C ALA A 13 -12.54 39.64 3.39
N THR A 14 -12.57 38.30 3.39
CA THR A 14 -13.67 37.50 3.94
C THR A 14 -13.39 36.87 5.30
N MET A 15 -12.17 37.02 5.82
CA MET A 15 -11.84 36.53 7.16
C MET A 15 -12.53 37.36 8.23
N THR A 16 -13.16 36.67 9.19
CA THR A 16 -13.61 37.31 10.42
C THR A 16 -12.38 37.79 11.21
N ALA A 17 -12.56 38.82 12.04
CA ALA A 17 -11.48 39.32 12.90
C ALA A 17 -10.86 38.22 13.79
N GLU A 18 -11.66 37.23 14.17
CA GLU A 18 -11.22 36.05 14.91
C GLU A 18 -10.35 35.11 14.05
N GLY A 19 -10.71 34.91 12.78
CA GLY A 19 -9.90 34.13 11.84
C GLY A 19 -8.53 34.77 11.57
N ALA A 20 -8.50 36.09 11.40
CA ALA A 20 -7.25 36.84 11.25
C ALA A 20 -6.35 36.72 12.48
N ALA A 21 -6.92 36.89 13.69
CA ALA A 21 -6.16 36.74 14.94
C ALA A 21 -5.59 35.33 15.13
N ARG A 22 -6.34 34.29 14.72
CA ARG A 22 -5.91 32.89 14.83
C ARG A 22 -4.78 32.56 13.85
N ARG A 23 -4.85 33.10 12.62
CA ARG A 23 -3.78 33.00 11.62
C ARG A 23 -2.49 33.66 12.12
N ASP A 24 -2.60 34.87 12.66
CA ASP A 24 -1.45 35.64 13.13
C ASP A 24 -0.79 34.97 14.37
N ALA A 25 -1.59 34.38 15.27
CA ALA A 25 -1.09 33.58 16.38
C ALA A 25 -0.33 32.32 15.91
N LEU A 26 -0.83 31.64 14.86
CA LEU A 26 -0.19 30.47 14.28
C LEU A 26 1.15 30.81 13.62
N LEU A 27 1.19 31.92 12.87
CA LEU A 27 2.43 32.44 12.26
C LEU A 27 3.47 32.84 13.31
N ALA A 28 3.04 33.47 14.40
CA ALA A 28 3.94 33.82 15.50
C ALA A 28 4.53 32.58 16.19
N GLN A 29 3.75 31.49 16.29
CA GLN A 29 4.20 30.24 16.89
C GLN A 29 5.23 29.51 16.01
N ILE A 30 5.00 29.46 14.70
CA ILE A 30 5.96 28.87 13.74
C ILE A 30 7.29 29.63 13.75
N LEU A 31 7.24 30.96 13.75
CA LEU A 31 8.45 31.80 13.79
C LEU A 31 9.20 31.69 15.13
N ALA A 32 8.50 31.38 16.22
CA ALA A 32 9.12 31.17 17.53
C ALA A 32 9.83 29.81 17.60
N ASP A 33 9.28 28.76 17.00
CA ASP A 33 9.87 27.42 16.99
C ASP A 33 11.14 27.33 16.13
N ASP A 34 11.22 28.09 15.03
CA ASP A 34 12.43 28.20 14.21
C ASP A 34 13.58 28.93 14.93
N ALA A 35 13.29 29.80 15.89
CA ALA A 35 14.32 30.50 16.66
C ALA A 35 15.02 29.60 17.70
N VAL A 36 14.43 28.46 18.06
CA VAL A 36 14.93 27.57 19.12
C VAL A 36 15.93 26.52 18.59
N THR A 37 16.01 26.29 17.27
CA THR A 37 16.89 25.27 16.68
C THR A 37 18.22 25.80 16.13
N GLY A 38 18.67 26.97 16.59
CA GLY A 38 20.00 27.54 16.32
C GLY A 38 21.14 26.66 16.85
N SER A 39 21.43 25.57 16.14
CA SER A 39 22.43 24.58 16.48
C SER A 39 23.83 25.14 16.20
N THR A 40 24.58 25.38 17.27
CA THR A 40 26.01 25.70 17.19
C THR A 40 26.78 24.44 16.78
N PRO A 41 27.71 24.49 15.82
CA PRO A 41 28.47 23.30 15.42
C PRO A 41 29.42 22.85 16.56
N PRO A 42 29.56 21.54 16.82
CA PRO A 42 30.46 21.07 17.87
C PRO A 42 31.92 21.21 17.43
N THR A 43 32.67 21.95 18.24
CA THR A 43 34.12 22.05 18.21
C THR A 43 34.76 20.69 18.45
N ALA A 44 35.68 20.29 17.56
CA ALA A 44 36.47 19.07 17.70
C ALA A 44 37.35 19.11 18.96
N ALA A 45 37.27 18.06 19.79
CA ALA A 45 38.21 17.83 20.88
C ALA A 45 38.64 16.35 20.93
N THR A 46 39.90 16.17 20.55
CA THR A 46 40.97 15.24 20.98
C THR A 46 40.64 14.00 21.82
N ALA A 47 41.25 12.90 21.37
CA ALA A 47 41.40 11.61 22.03
C ALA A 47 42.09 11.68 23.41
N ALA A 48 41.67 10.79 24.31
CA ALA A 48 42.53 10.24 25.36
C ALA A 48 42.09 8.83 25.76
N THR A 49 43.10 7.96 25.78
CA THR A 49 43.17 6.55 26.15
C THR A 49 42.83 6.29 27.63
N ALA A 50 42.13 5.19 27.94
CA ALA A 50 42.41 4.38 29.13
C ALA A 50 41.75 3.00 29.04
N ALA A 51 42.60 1.96 28.94
CA ALA A 51 42.25 0.59 29.28
C ALA A 51 42.27 0.41 30.81
N THR A 52 41.46 -0.52 31.36
CA THR A 52 41.87 -1.55 32.35
C THR A 52 40.72 -2.55 32.55
N ALA A 53 41.10 -3.81 32.72
CA ALA A 53 40.30 -5.04 32.80
C ALA A 53 39.73 -5.38 34.19
N ALA A 54 38.72 -6.27 34.23
CA ALA A 54 38.49 -7.36 35.20
C ALA A 54 37.21 -8.12 34.77
N ALA A 55 37.22 -9.40 34.37
CA ALA A 55 37.44 -10.65 35.10
C ALA A 55 36.18 -11.24 35.78
N GLY A 56 35.90 -12.53 35.49
CA GLY A 56 34.91 -13.42 36.13
C GLY A 56 33.88 -13.94 35.11
N GLY A 57 33.91 -15.18 34.61
CA GLY A 57 33.76 -16.48 35.31
C GLY A 57 32.30 -16.93 35.16
N GLY A 58 31.87 -18.15 34.81
CA GLY A 58 32.43 -19.46 34.53
C GLY A 58 31.24 -20.44 34.32
N SER A 59 31.53 -21.72 34.05
CA SER A 59 30.61 -22.89 33.94
C SER A 59 29.77 -22.99 32.65
N ALA A 60 29.96 -23.93 31.72
CA ALA A 60 30.32 -25.37 31.78
C ALA A 60 29.31 -26.22 32.56
N ALA A 61 28.33 -26.77 31.84
CA ALA A 61 27.56 -27.94 32.24
C ALA A 61 27.45 -28.90 31.05
N THR A 62 28.27 -29.95 31.13
CA THR A 62 28.17 -31.24 30.43
C THR A 62 26.79 -31.86 30.62
N ASN A 63 26.15 -32.28 29.53
CA ASN A 63 25.08 -33.27 29.56
C ASN A 63 25.50 -34.47 28.71
N ALA A 64 25.90 -35.54 29.41
CA ALA A 64 26.05 -36.88 28.88
C ALA A 64 24.80 -37.67 29.25
N GLY A 65 24.18 -38.37 28.30
CA GLY A 65 23.04 -39.21 28.62
C GLY A 65 22.35 -39.86 27.43
N SER A 66 22.69 -41.14 27.22
CA SER A 66 21.77 -42.19 26.79
C SER A 66 21.51 -42.37 25.29
N HIS A 67 22.37 -43.22 24.72
CA HIS A 67 22.07 -44.06 23.56
C HIS A 67 20.90 -45.01 23.85
N SER A 68 19.84 -44.91 23.04
CA SER A 68 18.87 -45.99 22.85
C SER A 68 19.10 -46.62 21.47
N THR A 69 19.67 -47.81 21.48
CA THR A 69 19.80 -48.72 20.34
C THR A 69 18.42 -49.23 19.92
N VAL A 70 17.95 -48.79 18.75
CA VAL A 70 16.83 -49.41 18.03
C VAL A 70 17.40 -50.43 17.05
N THR A 71 17.06 -51.70 17.25
CA THR A 71 17.42 -52.83 16.39
C THR A 71 16.61 -52.79 15.08
N PRO A 72 17.24 -52.65 13.91
CA PRO A 72 16.53 -52.74 12.63
C PRO A 72 16.38 -54.20 12.20
N ILE A 73 15.14 -54.56 11.84
CA ILE A 73 14.78 -55.82 11.17
C ILE A 73 15.39 -55.84 9.77
N ALA A 74 16.05 -56.94 9.40
CA ALA A 74 16.72 -57.14 8.13
C ALA A 74 15.78 -57.69 7.02
N PRO A 75 15.74 -57.08 5.83
CA PRO A 75 15.42 -57.77 4.59
C PRO A 75 16.69 -58.14 3.82
N ARG A 76 16.75 -59.38 3.34
CA ARG A 76 17.83 -59.96 2.51
C ARG A 76 17.89 -59.31 1.10
N PRO A 77 19.07 -59.33 0.44
CA PRO A 77 19.36 -58.55 -0.76
C PRO A 77 19.07 -59.30 -2.07
N PRO A 78 18.88 -58.56 -3.18
CA PRO A 78 19.45 -58.96 -4.45
C PRO A 78 20.51 -57.99 -4.99
N ARG A 79 21.46 -58.61 -5.70
CA ARG A 79 22.76 -58.17 -6.20
C ARG A 79 22.77 -56.97 -7.17
N ARG A 80 23.71 -56.05 -6.90
CA ARG A 80 24.70 -55.37 -7.79
C ARG A 80 24.30 -54.96 -9.23
N ARG A 81 24.39 -53.64 -9.48
CA ARG A 81 25.17 -52.96 -10.56
C ARG A 81 25.23 -51.45 -10.22
N TRP A 82 26.23 -50.96 -9.50
CA TRP A 82 27.42 -50.25 -10.03
C TRP A 82 27.16 -49.41 -11.28
N ILE A 83 26.68 -48.16 -11.10
CA ILE A 83 27.03 -47.04 -11.97
C ILE A 83 27.58 -45.92 -11.08
N ARG A 84 28.79 -45.51 -11.42
CA ARG A 84 29.62 -44.50 -10.77
C ARG A 84 29.20 -43.11 -11.24
N VAL A 85 29.19 -42.17 -10.29
CA VAL A 85 29.67 -40.78 -10.40
C VAL A 85 29.06 -39.91 -11.50
N ALA A 86 28.29 -38.91 -11.07
CA ALA A 86 28.38 -37.54 -11.60
C ALA A 86 27.93 -36.53 -10.54
N ARG A 87 28.91 -35.93 -9.87
CA ARG A 87 28.79 -34.71 -9.08
C ARG A 87 28.73 -33.54 -10.08
N TRP A 88 27.61 -32.81 -10.12
CA TRP A 88 27.46 -31.48 -10.74
C TRP A 88 26.56 -30.70 -9.76
N VAL A 89 27.07 -29.76 -8.95
CA VAL A 89 27.46 -28.37 -9.25
C VAL A 89 26.27 -27.52 -9.73
N VAL A 90 25.78 -26.70 -8.78
CA VAL A 90 25.15 -25.37 -8.85
C VAL A 90 23.67 -25.28 -9.29
N PRO A 91 22.74 -24.80 -8.43
CA PRO A 91 21.62 -24.00 -8.90
C PRO A 91 22.10 -22.56 -9.06
N ALA A 92 22.17 -22.12 -10.32
CA ALA A 92 22.40 -20.74 -10.68
C ALA A 92 21.18 -19.91 -10.25
N THR A 93 21.42 -18.87 -9.46
CA THR A 93 20.49 -17.77 -9.25
C THR A 93 20.27 -17.07 -10.59
N VAL A 94 19.21 -17.46 -11.30
CA VAL A 94 18.78 -16.75 -12.52
C VAL A 94 18.04 -15.49 -12.09
N ALA A 95 18.80 -14.44 -11.80
CA ALA A 95 18.28 -13.08 -11.80
C ALA A 95 17.97 -12.73 -13.26
N ALA A 96 16.74 -12.98 -13.69
CA ALA A 96 16.28 -12.58 -15.00
C ALA A 96 16.01 -11.08 -15.02
N ALA A 97 17.07 -10.31 -15.21
CA ALA A 97 16.97 -8.91 -15.57
C ALA A 97 16.41 -8.83 -17.00
N LEU A 98 15.09 -8.71 -17.13
CA LEU A 98 14.46 -8.19 -18.33
C LEU A 98 14.71 -6.68 -18.37
N ALA A 99 15.91 -6.28 -18.79
CA ALA A 99 16.25 -4.88 -19.02
C ALA A 99 15.55 -4.39 -20.30
N GLY A 100 14.28 -4.01 -20.17
CA GLY A 100 13.57 -3.23 -21.19
C GLY A 100 14.05 -1.78 -21.14
N VAL A 101 14.59 -1.27 -22.23
CA VAL A 101 14.95 0.15 -22.36
C VAL A 101 13.65 0.97 -22.44
N PHE A 102 13.15 1.45 -21.31
CA PHE A 102 12.00 2.35 -21.26
C PHE A 102 12.46 3.80 -21.38
N ALA A 103 12.07 4.45 -22.47
CA ALA A 103 12.22 5.88 -22.65
C ALA A 103 11.17 6.62 -21.81
N ILE A 104 11.53 7.03 -20.59
CA ILE A 104 10.73 8.01 -19.84
C ILE A 104 10.78 9.31 -20.63
N SER A 105 9.68 9.61 -21.30
CA SER A 105 9.54 10.80 -22.14
C SER A 105 9.57 12.03 -21.23
N ASN A 106 10.70 12.73 -21.19
CA ASN A 106 10.88 14.01 -20.52
C ASN A 106 9.89 15.05 -21.10
N LEU A 107 8.70 15.16 -20.51
CA LEU A 107 7.71 16.19 -20.85
C LEU A 107 8.22 17.56 -20.35
N PRO A 108 8.47 18.55 -21.23
CA PRO A 108 8.89 19.89 -20.81
C PRO A 108 7.77 20.58 -20.03
N GLY A 109 8.03 20.96 -18.78
CA GLY A 109 7.10 21.77 -17.97
C GLY A 109 6.79 21.23 -16.56
N SER A 110 7.43 20.16 -16.09
CA SER A 110 7.23 19.68 -14.72
C SER A 110 7.93 20.58 -13.69
N GLN A 111 7.16 21.48 -13.08
CA GLN A 111 7.44 21.95 -11.72
C GLN A 111 7.71 20.70 -10.85
N GLY A 112 8.85 20.68 -10.14
CA GLY A 112 9.48 19.52 -9.47
C GLY A 112 8.62 18.25 -9.36
N VAL A 113 8.93 17.24 -10.19
CA VAL A 113 8.23 15.95 -10.17
C VAL A 113 8.43 15.31 -8.80
N ALA A 114 7.33 15.03 -8.11
CA ALA A 114 7.35 14.22 -6.90
C ALA A 114 8.15 12.94 -7.14
N TYR A 115 9.06 12.59 -6.23
CA TYR A 115 9.90 11.39 -6.36
C TYR A 115 10.73 11.36 -7.66
N ALA A 116 11.36 12.49 -8.03
CA ALA A 116 12.10 12.62 -9.30
C ALA A 116 13.16 11.54 -9.57
N SER A 117 13.68 10.89 -8.52
CA SER A 117 14.65 9.78 -8.64
C SER A 117 14.00 8.42 -8.96
N TRP A 118 12.67 8.30 -8.92
CA TRP A 118 11.97 7.02 -9.05
C TRP A 118 12.23 6.35 -10.39
N THR A 119 12.26 5.01 -10.37
CA THR A 119 12.42 4.15 -11.55
C THR A 119 11.37 3.05 -11.59
N PRO A 120 10.89 2.65 -12.79
CA PRO A 120 9.91 1.57 -12.95
C PRO A 120 10.49 0.17 -12.69
N ASP A 121 11.82 0.05 -12.57
CA ASP A 121 12.50 -1.18 -12.21
C ASP A 121 12.92 -1.17 -10.74
N PRO A 122 12.51 -2.17 -9.95
CA PRO A 122 12.90 -2.28 -8.55
C PRO A 122 14.29 -2.88 -8.38
N THR A 123 14.97 -2.46 -7.32
CA THR A 123 16.17 -3.14 -6.80
C THR A 123 15.85 -3.76 -5.44
N PRO A 124 16.15 -5.04 -5.20
CA PRO A 124 15.92 -5.64 -3.88
C PRO A 124 16.70 -4.93 -2.76
N LEU A 125 16.04 -4.69 -1.63
CA LEU A 125 16.70 -4.20 -0.42
C LEU A 125 17.34 -5.38 0.34
N SER A 126 18.53 -5.20 0.92
CA SER A 126 19.25 -6.28 1.60
C SER A 126 20.17 -5.76 2.71
N GLY A 127 20.74 -6.68 3.49
CA GLY A 127 21.73 -6.37 4.53
C GLY A 127 21.16 -5.50 5.66
N GLN A 128 21.98 -4.57 6.16
CA GLN A 128 21.62 -3.71 7.29
C GLN A 128 20.40 -2.83 6.98
N SER A 129 20.29 -2.28 5.76
CA SER A 129 19.16 -1.45 5.36
C SER A 129 17.83 -2.19 5.45
N LEU A 130 17.81 -3.47 5.08
CA LEU A 130 16.62 -4.31 5.26
C LEU A 130 16.30 -4.52 6.74
N THR A 131 17.30 -4.87 7.55
CA THR A 131 17.11 -5.06 9.00
C THR A 131 16.57 -3.81 9.70
N ASP A 132 17.10 -2.63 9.37
CA ASP A 132 16.65 -1.36 9.93
C ASP A 132 15.20 -1.06 9.51
N ALA A 133 14.89 -1.21 8.21
CA ALA A 133 13.54 -1.01 7.67
C ALA A 133 12.51 -1.97 8.28
N GLU A 134 12.87 -3.24 8.46
CA GLU A 134 12.01 -4.23 9.13
C GLU A 134 11.71 -3.86 10.58
N SER A 135 12.74 -3.43 11.32
CA SER A 135 12.58 -2.99 12.70
C SER A 135 11.66 -1.78 12.79
N ALA A 136 11.89 -0.76 11.95
CA ALA A 136 11.09 0.45 11.92
C ALA A 136 9.64 0.18 11.50
N CYS A 137 9.42 -0.73 10.54
CA CYS A 137 8.07 -1.08 10.09
C CYS A 137 7.28 -1.86 11.15
N ARG A 138 7.90 -2.82 11.84
CA ARG A 138 7.25 -3.51 12.97
C ARG A 138 6.90 -2.57 14.12
N ALA A 139 7.79 -1.63 14.44
CA ALA A 139 7.52 -0.60 15.45
C ALA A 139 6.33 0.28 15.04
N ASN A 140 6.29 0.75 13.79
CA ASN A 140 5.17 1.55 13.27
C ASN A 140 3.84 0.78 13.29
N LEU A 141 3.85 -0.52 12.97
CA LEU A 141 2.67 -1.39 13.07
C LEU A 141 2.20 -1.51 14.52
N ALA A 142 3.12 -1.73 15.47
CA ALA A 142 2.80 -1.82 16.90
C ALA A 142 2.17 -0.52 17.43
N ASP A 143 2.73 0.64 17.08
CA ASP A 143 2.19 1.95 17.45
C ASP A 143 0.77 2.13 16.87
N SER A 144 0.58 1.80 15.58
CA SER A 144 -0.72 1.92 14.90
C SER A 144 -1.82 1.08 15.55
N ILE A 145 -1.49 -0.11 16.07
CA ILE A 145 -2.41 -0.95 16.84
C ILE A 145 -2.66 -0.35 18.22
N GLY A 146 -1.61 0.21 18.85
CA GLY A 146 -1.67 0.92 20.12
C GLY A 146 -2.69 2.05 20.11
N ASP A 147 -2.83 2.77 19.00
CA ASP A 147 -3.77 3.88 18.85
C ASP A 147 -5.24 3.44 18.72
N GLN A 148 -5.52 2.15 18.52
CA GLN A 148 -6.86 1.61 18.25
C GLN A 148 -7.63 1.13 19.49
N GLN A 149 -7.24 1.53 20.71
CA GLN A 149 -7.88 1.05 21.95
C GLN A 149 -9.38 1.39 22.06
N GLY A 150 -9.85 2.41 21.33
CA GLY A 150 -11.26 2.83 21.31
C GLY A 150 -12.19 1.96 20.47
N ILE A 151 -11.65 1.04 19.67
CA ILE A 151 -12.44 0.19 18.76
C ILE A 151 -13.15 -0.93 19.57
N PRO A 152 -14.43 -1.27 19.26
CA PRO A 152 -15.13 -2.42 19.84
C PRO A 152 -14.32 -3.71 19.76
N ALA A 153 -14.38 -4.56 20.79
CA ALA A 153 -13.49 -5.70 20.94
C ALA A 153 -13.55 -6.71 19.77
N ASP A 154 -14.72 -6.87 19.15
CA ASP A 154 -14.97 -7.72 17.98
C ASP A 154 -14.38 -7.16 16.67
N GLN A 155 -14.08 -5.86 16.64
CA GLN A 155 -13.50 -5.14 15.51
C GLN A 155 -12.01 -4.83 15.72
N ARG A 156 -11.45 -5.15 16.88
CA ARG A 156 -10.03 -4.92 17.16
C ARG A 156 -9.17 -5.82 16.27
N PRO A 157 -8.04 -5.29 15.77
CA PRO A 157 -7.07 -6.12 15.09
C PRO A 157 -6.60 -7.28 15.95
N THR A 158 -6.40 -8.44 15.33
CA THR A 158 -5.83 -9.63 15.97
C THR A 158 -4.32 -9.77 15.75
N VAL A 159 -3.73 -8.83 15.02
CA VAL A 159 -2.34 -8.90 14.57
C VAL A 159 -1.36 -8.86 15.74
N ASN A 160 -0.34 -9.70 15.65
CA ASN A 160 0.87 -9.59 16.47
C ASN A 160 1.99 -9.00 15.60
N PRO A 161 2.47 -7.78 15.87
CA PRO A 161 3.55 -7.14 15.09
C PRO A 161 4.82 -7.99 15.00
N GLU A 162 5.12 -8.80 16.02
CA GLU A 162 6.34 -9.63 16.06
C GLU A 162 6.28 -10.82 15.09
N THR A 163 5.09 -11.22 14.62
CA THR A 163 4.95 -12.26 13.60
C THR A 163 4.92 -11.70 12.19
N ALA A 164 4.93 -10.37 12.03
CA ALA A 164 5.05 -9.75 10.73
C ALA A 164 6.44 -10.03 10.14
N ARG A 165 6.43 -10.70 8.99
CA ARG A 165 7.64 -10.98 8.19
C ARG A 165 7.58 -10.19 6.89
N THR A 166 8.73 -9.76 6.40
CA THR A 166 8.85 -9.15 5.07
C THR A 166 8.54 -10.17 4.00
N VAL A 167 7.69 -9.79 3.05
CA VAL A 167 7.45 -10.56 1.81
C VAL A 167 8.03 -9.84 0.59
N ILE A 168 8.10 -8.50 0.62
CA ILE A 168 8.75 -7.70 -0.42
C ILE A 168 9.55 -6.58 0.25
N ALA A 169 10.76 -6.35 -0.24
CA ALA A 169 11.57 -5.19 0.11
C ALA A 169 12.29 -4.68 -1.15
N GLU A 170 11.88 -3.51 -1.64
CA GLU A 170 12.42 -2.94 -2.87
C GLU A 170 12.80 -1.47 -2.71
N GLN A 171 13.75 -1.04 -3.51
CA GLN A 171 14.18 0.34 -3.67
C GLN A 171 13.95 0.79 -5.11
N ARG A 172 13.43 2.01 -5.29
CA ARG A 172 13.28 2.69 -6.58
C ARG A 172 13.75 4.13 -6.42
N GLY A 173 14.91 4.45 -6.98
CA GLY A 173 15.55 5.74 -6.76
C GLY A 173 15.97 5.95 -5.30
N GLY A 174 15.71 7.14 -4.76
CA GLY A 174 15.98 7.53 -3.37
C GLY A 174 14.93 7.06 -2.36
N PHE A 175 14.14 6.04 -2.66
CA PHE A 175 13.04 5.59 -1.81
C PHE A 175 12.96 4.07 -1.76
N ALA A 176 12.48 3.56 -0.64
CA ALA A 176 12.22 2.13 -0.47
C ALA A 176 10.80 1.84 0.01
N PHE A 177 10.33 0.66 -0.35
CA PHE A 177 9.04 0.12 0.00
C PHE A 177 9.21 -1.27 0.59
N LEU A 178 8.61 -1.48 1.77
CA LEU A 178 8.57 -2.75 2.46
C LEU A 178 7.13 -3.21 2.55
N SER A 179 6.85 -4.45 2.18
CA SER A 179 5.57 -5.13 2.42
C SER A 179 5.79 -6.29 3.38
N MET A 180 4.98 -6.34 4.43
CA MET A 180 5.00 -7.37 5.46
C MET A 180 3.65 -8.06 5.58
N VAL A 181 3.70 -9.33 5.97
CA VAL A 181 2.52 -10.15 6.27
C VAL A 181 2.69 -10.82 7.63
N ALA A 182 1.67 -10.74 8.48
CA ALA A 182 1.59 -11.46 9.75
C ALA A 182 0.86 -12.80 9.61
N ASP A 183 0.92 -13.63 10.65
CA ASP A 183 0.32 -14.98 10.65
C ASP A 183 -1.21 -14.99 10.48
N ASP A 184 -1.88 -13.92 10.90
CA ASP A 184 -3.33 -13.75 10.74
C ASP A 184 -3.72 -13.12 9.38
N SER A 185 -2.76 -13.02 8.46
CA SER A 185 -2.91 -12.38 7.15
C SER A 185 -3.06 -10.86 7.18
N SER A 186 -2.82 -10.22 8.33
CA SER A 186 -2.64 -8.76 8.35
C SER A 186 -1.44 -8.36 7.50
N THR A 187 -1.56 -7.23 6.84
CA THR A 187 -0.55 -6.65 5.98
C THR A 187 -0.10 -5.31 6.53
N ALA A 188 1.19 -5.02 6.41
CA ALA A 188 1.75 -3.70 6.68
C ALA A 188 2.64 -3.30 5.51
N GLN A 189 2.49 -2.08 5.04
CA GLN A 189 3.31 -1.48 4.00
C GLN A 189 3.97 -0.23 4.56
N CYS A 190 5.29 -0.18 4.48
CA CYS A 190 6.08 0.94 4.99
C CYS A 190 6.92 1.55 3.88
N PHE A 191 6.92 2.88 3.83
CA PHE A 191 7.63 3.69 2.86
C PHE A 191 8.77 4.45 3.57
N PHE A 192 9.92 4.52 2.92
CA PHE A 192 11.16 5.06 3.48
C PHE A 192 11.85 6.00 2.49
N ASP A 193 12.58 6.97 3.04
CA ASP A 193 13.68 7.61 2.32
C ASP A 193 14.88 6.66 2.35
N ALA A 194 15.52 6.42 1.20
CA ALA A 194 16.67 5.51 1.12
C ALA A 194 17.90 6.01 1.90
N GLY A 195 17.91 7.28 2.33
CA GLY A 195 18.91 7.85 3.23
C GLY A 195 18.68 7.54 4.72
N ASP A 196 17.47 7.10 5.10
CA ASP A 196 17.10 6.82 6.51
C ASP A 196 16.03 5.72 6.62
N PHE A 197 16.49 4.47 6.77
CA PHE A 197 15.62 3.31 6.98
C PHE A 197 15.11 3.16 8.42
N SER A 198 15.56 4.00 9.36
CA SER A 198 15.11 3.94 10.75
C SER A 198 13.75 4.62 10.95
N ARG A 199 13.29 5.38 9.95
CA ARG A 199 12.08 6.19 10.00
C ARG A 199 11.13 5.86 8.86
N VAL A 200 9.94 5.39 9.22
CA VAL A 200 8.82 5.26 8.28
C VAL A 200 8.29 6.65 7.96
N VAL A 201 8.26 7.01 6.66
CA VAL A 201 7.74 8.31 6.18
C VAL A 201 6.35 8.20 5.57
N GLY A 202 5.83 6.99 5.41
CA GLY A 202 4.45 6.70 5.06
C GLY A 202 4.13 5.24 5.37
N SER A 203 2.94 4.95 5.88
CA SER A 203 2.50 3.59 6.13
C SER A 203 1.04 3.38 5.79
N THR A 204 0.73 2.14 5.46
CA THR A 204 -0.60 1.65 5.07
C THR A 204 -0.65 0.14 5.27
N GLY A 205 -1.80 -0.47 5.07
CA GLY A 205 -2.00 -1.89 5.34
C GLY A 205 -3.45 -2.24 5.62
N GLY A 206 -3.69 -3.54 5.75
CA GLY A 206 -4.97 -4.10 6.15
C GLY A 206 -4.78 -4.97 7.38
N LEU A 207 -5.46 -4.65 8.47
CA LEU A 207 -5.39 -5.40 9.71
C LEU A 207 -6.55 -6.40 9.78
N ALA A 208 -6.22 -7.67 9.96
CA ALA A 208 -7.21 -8.71 10.17
C ALA A 208 -7.86 -8.55 11.55
N THR A 209 -9.15 -8.86 11.62
CA THR A 209 -9.93 -8.97 12.85
C THR A 209 -10.38 -10.40 13.04
N ALA A 210 -11.06 -10.69 14.15
CA ALA A 210 -11.64 -12.01 14.40
C ALA A 210 -12.65 -12.44 13.32
N ALA A 211 -13.24 -11.49 12.59
CA ALA A 211 -14.18 -11.74 11.50
C ALA A 211 -13.51 -11.89 10.12
N SER A 212 -12.21 -11.62 10.00
CA SER A 212 -11.50 -11.70 8.73
C SER A 212 -11.48 -13.13 8.20
N VAL A 213 -11.80 -13.27 6.92
CA VAL A 213 -11.75 -14.55 6.22
C VAL A 213 -10.29 -14.85 5.86
N LYS A 214 -9.86 -16.09 6.08
CA LYS A 214 -8.52 -16.51 5.68
C LYS A 214 -8.36 -16.43 4.16
N PRO A 215 -7.27 -15.82 3.67
CA PRO A 215 -7.04 -15.72 2.24
C PRO A 215 -6.94 -17.10 1.58
N GLN A 216 -7.54 -17.26 0.40
CA GLN A 216 -7.51 -18.52 -0.36
C GLN A 216 -6.27 -18.58 -1.27
N PRO A 217 -5.80 -19.76 -1.70
CA PRO A 217 -4.75 -19.84 -2.72
C PRO A 217 -5.15 -19.11 -4.01
N VAL A 218 -4.24 -18.33 -4.57
CA VAL A 218 -4.47 -17.62 -5.85
C VAL A 218 -4.21 -18.60 -7.00
N PRO A 219 -5.14 -18.78 -7.96
CA PRO A 219 -4.92 -19.64 -9.12
C PRO A 219 -3.78 -19.14 -10.03
N PRO A 220 -3.11 -20.03 -10.79
CA PRO A 220 -2.10 -19.63 -11.76
C PRO A 220 -2.65 -18.66 -12.81
N GLY A 221 -1.95 -17.54 -13.01
CA GLY A 221 -2.33 -16.53 -14.00
C GLY A 221 -3.32 -15.49 -13.49
N GLU A 222 -3.70 -15.55 -12.22
CA GLU A 222 -4.55 -14.58 -11.54
C GLU A 222 -3.74 -13.83 -10.48
N VAL A 223 -4.25 -12.68 -10.05
CA VAL A 223 -3.72 -11.92 -8.92
C VAL A 223 -4.80 -11.75 -7.86
N GLU A 224 -4.40 -11.62 -6.60
CA GLU A 224 -5.24 -11.04 -5.58
C GLU A 224 -4.61 -9.71 -5.17
N ALA A 225 -4.95 -8.64 -5.89
CA ALA A 225 -4.35 -7.34 -5.68
C ALA A 225 -5.02 -6.62 -4.51
N SER A 226 -4.24 -6.31 -3.48
CA SER A 226 -4.67 -5.57 -2.30
C SER A 226 -3.90 -4.26 -2.18
N GLY A 227 -4.56 -3.21 -1.71
CA GLY A 227 -3.90 -1.94 -1.45
C GLY A 227 -3.57 -1.10 -2.70
N GLY A 228 -4.53 -0.94 -3.61
CA GLY A 228 -4.50 0.06 -4.69
C GLY A 228 -4.74 1.49 -4.19
N GLY A 229 -3.95 1.94 -3.21
CA GLY A 229 -4.14 3.21 -2.52
C GLY A 229 -3.27 4.33 -3.07
N ALA A 230 -3.71 5.57 -2.85
CA ALA A 230 -2.85 6.74 -2.94
C ALA A 230 -2.41 7.14 -1.53
N SER A 231 -1.15 7.48 -1.37
CA SER A 231 -0.61 8.04 -0.14
C SER A 231 0.17 9.31 -0.44
N SER A 232 0.33 10.15 0.58
CA SER A 232 1.17 11.33 0.52
C SER A 232 2.47 11.05 1.24
N GLY A 233 3.58 11.49 0.66
CA GLY A 233 4.89 11.45 1.29
C GLY A 233 5.63 12.77 1.09
N PRO A 234 6.91 12.83 1.50
CA PRO A 234 7.65 14.09 1.63
C PRO A 234 7.86 14.83 0.31
N GLN A 235 7.75 14.14 -0.83
CA GLN A 235 7.93 14.74 -2.15
C GLN A 235 6.64 14.81 -2.97
N GLY A 236 5.49 14.42 -2.42
CA GLY A 236 4.20 14.42 -3.12
C GLY A 236 3.46 13.10 -2.96
N SER A 237 2.50 12.83 -3.86
CA SER A 237 1.69 11.61 -3.81
C SER A 237 2.32 10.45 -4.57
N TYR A 238 2.08 9.25 -4.07
CA TYR A 238 2.40 8.01 -4.76
C TYR A 238 1.20 7.08 -4.70
N VAL A 239 1.07 6.26 -5.73
CA VAL A 239 0.15 5.12 -5.75
C VAL A 239 0.97 3.87 -5.52
N PHE A 240 0.38 2.90 -4.84
CA PHE A 240 0.98 1.60 -4.64
C PHE A 240 -0.05 0.52 -4.90
N THR A 241 0.45 -0.69 -5.12
CA THR A 241 -0.34 -1.91 -5.10
C THR A 241 0.50 -3.00 -4.49
N THR A 242 -0.14 -3.84 -3.68
CA THR A 242 0.44 -5.08 -3.17
C THR A 242 -0.49 -6.23 -3.51
N GLY A 243 -0.12 -7.46 -3.18
CA GLY A 243 -1.06 -8.56 -3.33
C GLY A 243 -0.39 -9.91 -3.30
N ARG A 244 -1.20 -10.92 -3.64
CA ARG A 244 -0.80 -12.32 -3.70
C ARG A 244 -0.90 -12.82 -5.14
N VAL A 245 -0.06 -13.79 -5.46
CA VAL A 245 -0.03 -14.50 -6.74
C VAL A 245 0.25 -15.98 -6.51
N ASP A 246 -0.02 -16.81 -7.51
CA ASP A 246 0.41 -18.19 -7.49
C ASP A 246 1.95 -18.30 -7.29
N PRO A 247 2.47 -19.24 -6.47
CA PRO A 247 3.91 -19.42 -6.27
C PRO A 247 4.73 -19.71 -7.54
N GLY A 248 4.10 -20.15 -8.63
CA GLY A 248 4.70 -20.31 -9.94
C GLY A 248 4.79 -19.02 -10.75
N THR A 249 4.34 -17.88 -10.21
CA THR A 249 4.46 -16.57 -10.84
C THR A 249 5.89 -16.05 -10.76
N ARG A 250 6.44 -15.67 -11.89
CA ARG A 250 7.81 -15.16 -12.03
C ARG A 250 7.87 -13.63 -12.10
N ALA A 251 6.88 -13.01 -12.72
CA ALA A 251 6.81 -11.56 -12.85
C ALA A 251 5.36 -11.10 -12.88
N VAL A 252 5.11 -9.92 -12.33
CA VAL A 252 3.86 -9.17 -12.46
C VAL A 252 4.23 -7.83 -13.06
N THR A 253 3.60 -7.51 -14.19
CA THR A 253 3.72 -6.20 -14.83
C THR A 253 2.40 -5.46 -14.64
N ILE A 254 2.48 -4.21 -14.21
CA ILE A 254 1.33 -3.37 -13.95
C ILE A 254 1.22 -2.34 -15.07
N ASN A 255 0.04 -2.25 -15.69
CA ASN A 255 -0.24 -1.27 -16.72
C ASN A 255 -1.26 -0.26 -16.19
N THR A 256 -0.90 1.02 -16.18
CA THR A 256 -1.75 2.11 -15.70
C THR A 256 -1.36 3.43 -16.36
N ALA A 257 -2.32 4.29 -16.69
CA ALA A 257 -2.07 5.61 -17.28
C ALA A 257 -1.04 5.65 -18.45
N GLY A 258 -0.99 4.58 -19.26
CA GLY A 258 0.00 4.45 -20.35
C GLY A 258 1.43 4.14 -19.91
N GLN A 259 1.64 3.84 -18.63
CA GLN A 259 2.89 3.40 -18.02
C GLN A 259 2.86 1.88 -17.81
N THR A 260 4.06 1.29 -17.86
CA THR A 260 4.32 -0.11 -17.57
C THR A 260 5.30 -0.17 -16.41
N ILE A 261 4.93 -0.85 -15.33
CA ILE A 261 5.67 -0.90 -14.07
C ILE A 261 5.95 -2.35 -13.73
N ASN A 262 7.21 -2.70 -13.50
CA ASN A 262 7.60 -4.03 -13.09
C ASN A 262 7.44 -4.16 -11.57
N ALA A 263 6.57 -5.04 -11.10
CA ALA A 263 6.44 -5.31 -9.67
C ALA A 263 7.60 -6.18 -9.18
N SER A 264 8.01 -5.99 -7.91
CA SER A 264 8.77 -7.02 -7.21
C SER A 264 7.84 -8.20 -6.92
N VAL A 265 8.33 -9.42 -7.16
CA VAL A 265 7.61 -10.66 -6.89
C VAL A 265 8.50 -11.58 -6.07
N ALA A 266 8.01 -12.05 -4.92
CA ALA A 266 8.70 -13.02 -4.08
C ALA A 266 7.68 -13.79 -3.22
N ASP A 267 7.92 -15.07 -3.00
CA ASP A 267 7.18 -15.92 -2.06
C ASP A 267 5.65 -15.83 -2.19
N GLY A 268 5.14 -15.81 -3.43
CA GLY A 268 3.70 -15.72 -3.72
C GLY A 268 3.08 -14.35 -3.44
N HIS A 269 3.89 -13.30 -3.30
CA HIS A 269 3.47 -11.92 -3.11
C HIS A 269 4.07 -11.02 -4.18
N PHE A 270 3.42 -9.89 -4.44
CA PHE A 270 3.97 -8.83 -5.27
C PHE A 270 3.76 -7.45 -4.66
N ALA A 271 4.59 -6.50 -5.05
CA ALA A 271 4.37 -5.09 -4.76
C ALA A 271 4.96 -4.19 -5.85
N ALA A 272 4.33 -3.04 -6.05
CA ALA A 272 4.89 -1.93 -6.80
C ALA A 272 4.33 -0.61 -6.29
N TRP A 273 5.04 0.46 -6.58
CA TRP A 273 4.59 1.82 -6.34
C TRP A 273 5.13 2.75 -7.40
N TRP A 274 4.40 3.82 -7.69
CA TRP A 274 4.77 4.84 -8.67
C TRP A 274 4.31 6.23 -8.23
N PRO A 275 5.04 7.28 -8.64
CA PRO A 275 4.61 8.65 -8.42
C PRO A 275 3.35 8.93 -9.21
N GLU A 276 2.40 9.62 -8.59
CA GLU A 276 1.21 10.10 -9.25
C GLU A 276 1.12 11.61 -9.05
N ARG A 277 0.58 12.34 -10.03
CA ARG A 277 0.34 13.77 -9.81
C ARG A 277 -0.63 13.91 -8.65
N LEU A 278 -0.42 14.94 -7.81
CA LEU A 278 -1.29 15.27 -6.67
C LEU A 278 -2.76 15.10 -7.06
N ILE A 279 -3.31 13.96 -6.66
CA ILE A 279 -4.71 13.66 -6.74
C ILE A 279 -5.27 14.28 -5.47
N GLY A 280 -6.22 15.21 -5.61
CA GLY A 280 -7.01 15.62 -4.45
C GLY A 280 -7.57 14.36 -3.78
N ALA A 281 -7.88 14.41 -2.48
CA ALA A 281 -8.23 13.21 -1.69
C ALA A 281 -9.32 12.30 -2.32
N ASN A 282 -10.12 12.84 -3.26
CA ASN A 282 -11.20 12.14 -3.96
C ASN A 282 -10.99 11.99 -5.48
N ALA A 283 -9.82 12.33 -6.00
CA ALA A 283 -9.59 12.23 -7.43
C ALA A 283 -9.42 10.74 -7.82
N PRO A 284 -10.10 10.29 -8.88
CA PRO A 284 -10.04 8.90 -9.29
C PRO A 284 -8.61 8.52 -9.64
N THR A 285 -8.15 7.39 -9.13
CA THR A 285 -6.90 6.76 -9.56
C THR A 285 -7.08 6.21 -10.98
N ALA A 286 -6.01 6.26 -11.78
CA ALA A 286 -6.04 5.64 -13.09
C ALA A 286 -6.33 4.13 -12.95
N PRO A 287 -7.12 3.52 -13.85
CA PRO A 287 -7.31 2.08 -13.85
C PRO A 287 -5.99 1.34 -13.90
N VAL A 288 -5.95 0.20 -13.21
CA VAL A 288 -4.78 -0.68 -13.13
C VAL A 288 -5.15 -2.03 -13.73
N SER A 289 -4.26 -2.58 -14.54
CA SER A 289 -4.35 -3.95 -15.07
C SER A 289 -3.03 -4.67 -14.87
N PHE A 290 -3.08 -6.01 -14.84
CA PHE A 290 -1.94 -6.85 -14.52
C PHE A 290 -1.64 -7.81 -15.67
N ASP A 291 -0.37 -7.91 -16.06
CA ASP A 291 0.12 -9.02 -16.86
C ASP A 291 0.94 -9.95 -15.95
N VAL A 292 0.59 -11.23 -15.90
CA VAL A 292 1.26 -12.24 -15.06
C VAL A 292 2.12 -13.15 -15.95
N THR A 293 3.41 -13.24 -15.65
CA THR A 293 4.32 -14.18 -16.30
C THR A 293 4.55 -15.40 -15.42
N LEU A 294 4.19 -16.58 -15.90
CA LEU A 294 4.33 -17.85 -15.19
C LEU A 294 5.75 -18.44 -15.36
N ALA A 295 6.05 -19.47 -14.56
CA ALA A 295 7.35 -20.14 -14.55
C ALA A 295 7.74 -20.77 -15.90
N ASP A 296 6.77 -21.18 -16.71
CA ASP A 296 6.98 -21.72 -18.06
C ASP A 296 7.20 -20.63 -19.13
N GLY A 297 7.14 -19.36 -18.74
CA GLY A 297 7.26 -18.20 -19.62
C GLY A 297 5.96 -17.74 -20.27
N THR A 298 4.83 -18.42 -20.01
CA THR A 298 3.51 -17.99 -20.47
C THR A 298 3.14 -16.66 -19.82
N VAL A 299 2.66 -15.71 -20.63
CA VAL A 299 2.14 -14.42 -20.16
C VAL A 299 0.62 -14.42 -20.24
N VAL A 300 -0.03 -14.28 -19.09
CA VAL A 300 -1.47 -14.03 -19.00
C VAL A 300 -1.66 -12.52 -19.01
N LYS A 301 -2.12 -12.01 -20.15
CA LYS A 301 -2.50 -10.61 -20.36
C LYS A 301 -3.78 -10.30 -19.60
N ASP A 302 -3.87 -9.11 -19.00
CA ASP A 302 -5.06 -8.66 -18.26
C ASP A 302 -5.55 -9.72 -17.25
N ALA A 303 -4.58 -10.26 -16.50
CA ALA A 303 -4.78 -11.27 -15.48
C ALA A 303 -5.93 -10.86 -14.53
N PRO A 304 -6.91 -11.76 -14.28
CA PRO A 304 -8.00 -11.47 -13.37
C PRO A 304 -7.48 -11.09 -11.98
N ASP A 305 -8.01 -10.01 -11.43
CA ASP A 305 -7.83 -9.66 -10.02
C ASP A 305 -9.02 -10.19 -9.21
N LEU A 306 -8.73 -11.10 -8.29
CA LEU A 306 -9.71 -11.75 -7.42
C LEU A 306 -10.42 -10.80 -6.46
N LEU A 307 -9.83 -9.63 -6.18
CA LEU A 307 -10.46 -8.59 -5.36
C LEU A 307 -11.06 -7.46 -6.19
N ALA A 308 -10.85 -7.46 -7.52
CA ALA A 308 -11.46 -6.46 -8.37
C ALA A 308 -12.98 -6.58 -8.24
N PRO A 309 -13.68 -5.45 -8.05
CA PRO A 309 -15.13 -5.44 -8.14
C PRO A 309 -15.57 -6.13 -9.42
N LYS A 310 -16.54 -7.04 -9.28
CA LYS A 310 -17.22 -7.56 -10.46
C LYS A 310 -17.86 -6.39 -11.20
N ALA A 311 -17.46 -6.20 -12.46
CA ALA A 311 -18.04 -5.19 -13.32
C ALA A 311 -19.57 -5.36 -13.35
N PRO A 312 -20.35 -4.27 -13.19
CA PRO A 312 -21.80 -4.35 -13.25
C PRO A 312 -22.26 -4.82 -14.64
N GLY A 313 -23.31 -5.62 -14.68
CA GLY A 313 -24.06 -5.86 -15.91
C GLY A 313 -24.70 -4.57 -16.45
N PRO A 314 -25.22 -4.56 -17.69
CA PRO A 314 -25.62 -3.34 -18.39
C PRO A 314 -26.61 -2.43 -17.66
N GLU A 315 -27.48 -3.01 -16.82
CA GLU A 315 -28.52 -2.30 -16.07
C GLU A 315 -28.30 -2.39 -14.55
N GLN A 316 -27.05 -2.58 -14.11
CA GLN A 316 -26.68 -2.76 -12.71
C GLN A 316 -25.77 -1.64 -12.21
N ILE A 317 -25.60 -1.57 -10.89
CA ILE A 317 -24.53 -0.81 -10.24
C ILE A 317 -23.52 -1.77 -9.63
N GLY A 318 -22.24 -1.42 -9.74
CA GLY A 318 -21.12 -2.21 -9.27
C GLY A 318 -20.80 -1.90 -7.81
N ALA A 319 -19.53 -2.06 -7.44
CA ALA A 319 -19.08 -1.71 -6.11
C ALA A 319 -19.33 -0.23 -5.79
N ILE A 320 -19.77 0.01 -4.56
CA ILE A 320 -20.00 1.34 -4.01
C ILE A 320 -18.83 1.70 -3.10
N SER A 321 -18.35 2.93 -3.23
CA SER A 321 -17.48 3.57 -2.27
C SER A 321 -18.26 4.66 -1.54
N THR A 322 -18.18 4.64 -0.22
CA THR A 322 -18.65 5.72 0.65
C THR A 322 -17.44 6.35 1.32
N GLY A 323 -17.51 7.66 1.52
CA GLY A 323 -16.42 8.40 2.13
C GLY A 323 -16.89 9.74 2.65
N GLY A 324 -15.92 10.52 3.08
CA GLY A 324 -16.13 11.87 3.53
C GLY A 324 -14.83 12.50 3.99
N GLY A 325 -14.86 13.81 4.16
CA GLY A 325 -13.70 14.58 4.59
C GLY A 325 -14.11 15.88 5.24
N VAL A 326 -13.20 16.47 6.00
CA VAL A 326 -13.39 17.79 6.59
C VAL A 326 -12.50 18.78 5.83
N GLY A 327 -13.11 19.81 5.25
CA GLY A 327 -12.39 20.91 4.62
C GLY A 327 -12.79 22.26 5.21
N GLU A 328 -12.26 23.35 4.64
CA GLU A 328 -12.60 24.72 5.06
C GLU A 328 -14.11 25.02 4.96
N GLY A 329 -14.83 24.32 4.08
CA GLY A 329 -16.28 24.40 3.92
C GLY A 329 -17.11 23.53 4.86
N GLY A 330 -16.49 22.90 5.86
CA GLY A 330 -17.13 21.91 6.73
C GLY A 330 -16.94 20.47 6.27
N ALA A 331 -17.67 19.55 6.90
CA ALA A 331 -17.62 18.15 6.53
C ALA A 331 -18.47 17.88 5.27
N VAL A 332 -17.95 17.00 4.41
CA VAL A 332 -18.66 16.48 3.25
C VAL A 332 -18.73 14.97 3.33
N ALA A 333 -19.86 14.41 2.93
CA ALA A 333 -20.03 12.98 2.69
C ALA A 333 -20.09 12.74 1.17
N THR A 334 -19.58 11.58 0.75
CA THR A 334 -19.43 11.23 -0.66
C THR A 334 -19.90 9.80 -0.90
N VAL A 335 -20.59 9.58 -2.02
CA VAL A 335 -20.90 8.24 -2.55
C VAL A 335 -20.49 8.22 -4.00
N GLY A 336 -19.78 7.18 -4.41
CA GLY A 336 -19.55 6.91 -5.82
C GLY A 336 -19.50 5.42 -6.08
N GLY A 337 -19.43 5.05 -7.35
CA GLY A 337 -19.31 3.66 -7.75
C GLY A 337 -19.36 3.50 -9.26
N GLU A 338 -19.38 2.24 -9.67
CA GLU A 338 -19.52 1.85 -11.07
C GLU A 338 -21.00 1.63 -11.43
N ALA A 339 -21.34 1.87 -12.69
CA ALA A 339 -22.65 1.61 -13.26
C ALA A 339 -22.50 0.98 -14.65
N GLY A 340 -23.44 0.09 -14.98
CA GLY A 340 -23.49 -0.57 -16.27
C GLY A 340 -23.71 0.41 -17.43
N GLU A 341 -23.33 -0.01 -18.63
CA GLU A 341 -23.34 0.82 -19.85
C GLU A 341 -24.73 1.41 -20.23
N ARG A 342 -25.83 0.88 -19.71
CA ARG A 342 -27.19 1.40 -19.96
C ARG A 342 -27.70 2.31 -18.85
N VAL A 343 -26.95 2.52 -17.78
CA VAL A 343 -27.34 3.40 -16.67
C VAL A 343 -26.91 4.83 -17.01
N ALA A 344 -27.87 5.75 -17.07
CA ALA A 344 -27.62 7.16 -17.36
C ALA A 344 -27.47 8.01 -16.08
N ALA A 345 -28.15 7.64 -15.00
CA ALA A 345 -28.04 8.30 -13.70
C ALA A 345 -28.37 7.36 -12.55
N VAL A 346 -27.80 7.64 -11.39
CA VAL A 346 -28.05 6.93 -10.13
C VAL A 346 -28.69 7.90 -9.15
N THR A 347 -29.90 7.58 -8.68
CA THR A 347 -30.55 8.29 -7.58
C THR A 347 -30.20 7.62 -6.27
N ILE A 348 -29.49 8.34 -5.41
CA ILE A 348 -29.01 7.89 -4.10
C ILE A 348 -29.97 8.44 -3.06
N ARG A 349 -30.55 7.55 -2.25
CA ARG A 349 -31.38 7.95 -1.10
C ARG A 349 -30.70 7.54 0.20
N ILE A 350 -30.47 8.51 1.07
CA ILE A 350 -29.80 8.31 2.36
C ILE A 350 -30.18 9.40 3.34
N ASP A 351 -30.48 9.03 4.59
CA ASP A 351 -30.87 9.97 5.66
C ASP A 351 -31.95 10.99 5.26
N GLY A 352 -32.98 10.54 4.53
CA GLY A 352 -34.07 11.40 4.04
C GLY A 352 -33.66 12.37 2.91
N ARG A 353 -32.43 12.27 2.41
CA ARG A 353 -31.94 13.01 1.24
C ARG A 353 -32.09 12.14 -0.01
N THR A 354 -32.34 12.81 -1.14
CA THR A 354 -32.37 12.20 -2.47
C THR A 354 -31.46 13.00 -3.37
N ILE A 355 -30.46 12.35 -3.96
CA ILE A 355 -29.43 12.99 -4.77
C ILE A 355 -29.33 12.22 -6.08
N GLU A 356 -29.43 12.89 -7.22
CA GLU A 356 -29.22 12.28 -8.53
C GLU A 356 -27.79 12.55 -9.00
N ALA A 357 -27.05 11.49 -9.30
CA ALA A 357 -25.71 11.54 -9.84
C ALA A 357 -25.71 11.06 -11.31
N PRO A 358 -25.27 11.86 -12.28
CA PRO A 358 -25.11 11.38 -13.65
C PRO A 358 -24.00 10.32 -13.73
N VAL A 359 -24.18 9.35 -14.62
CA VAL A 359 -23.13 8.38 -14.95
C VAL A 359 -22.28 8.94 -16.10
N THR A 360 -20.97 8.97 -15.94
CA THR A 360 -19.99 9.35 -16.96
C THR A 360 -18.91 8.27 -17.01
N ASP A 361 -18.67 7.70 -18.20
CA ASP A 361 -17.68 6.63 -18.41
C ASP A 361 -17.84 5.45 -17.43
N GLY A 362 -19.09 5.05 -17.18
CA GLY A 362 -19.42 3.95 -16.27
C GLY A 362 -19.25 4.28 -14.78
N LEU A 363 -18.96 5.53 -14.42
CA LEU A 363 -18.80 5.97 -13.03
C LEU A 363 -19.87 7.00 -12.65
N PHE A 364 -20.31 6.97 -11.40
CA PHE A 364 -21.12 8.04 -10.81
C PHE A 364 -20.51 8.52 -9.50
N TYR A 365 -20.78 9.79 -9.17
CA TYR A 365 -20.30 10.41 -7.94
C TYR A 365 -21.30 11.45 -7.45
N ALA A 366 -21.57 11.43 -6.14
CA ALA A 366 -22.35 12.43 -5.43
C ALA A 366 -21.62 12.85 -4.16
N GLN A 367 -21.76 14.14 -3.84
CA GLN A 367 -21.28 14.71 -2.58
C GLN A 367 -22.32 15.63 -1.98
N TRP A 368 -22.35 15.74 -0.65
CA TRP A 368 -23.24 16.66 0.05
C TRP A 368 -22.64 17.14 1.38
N PRO A 369 -23.05 18.32 1.89
CA PRO A 369 -22.66 18.77 3.22
C PRO A 369 -23.19 17.81 4.29
N SER A 370 -22.34 17.45 5.24
CA SER A 370 -22.65 16.56 6.36
C SER A 370 -22.24 17.17 7.70
N ASP A 371 -22.82 16.69 8.80
CA ASP A 371 -22.47 17.13 10.16
C ASP A 371 -21.18 16.47 10.69
N GLY A 372 -20.55 15.63 9.87
CA GLY A 372 -19.32 14.90 10.16
C GLY A 372 -18.85 14.10 8.94
N PRO A 373 -17.60 13.61 8.92
CA PRO A 373 -17.06 12.86 7.79
C PRO A 373 -17.72 11.49 7.61
N GLU A 374 -18.35 10.98 8.67
CA GLU A 374 -19.07 9.71 8.65
C GLU A 374 -20.47 9.86 8.07
N MET A 375 -20.77 9.01 7.09
CA MET A 375 -22.10 8.84 6.53
C MET A 375 -22.97 8.07 7.52
N LYS A 376 -24.15 8.60 7.84
CA LYS A 376 -25.17 7.89 8.62
C LYS A 376 -26.14 7.18 7.66
N GLY A 377 -26.63 6.02 8.08
CA GLY A 377 -27.56 5.22 7.28
C GLY A 377 -26.93 4.41 6.14
N THR A 378 -27.72 3.50 5.58
CA THR A 378 -27.36 2.70 4.41
C THR A 378 -27.98 3.33 3.16
N PRO A 379 -27.19 3.72 2.13
CA PRO A 379 -27.75 4.27 0.91
C PRO A 379 -28.60 3.22 0.16
N THR A 380 -29.65 3.69 -0.51
CA THR A 380 -30.41 2.92 -1.50
C THR A 380 -30.33 3.59 -2.86
N PHE A 381 -30.47 2.81 -3.93
CA PHE A 381 -30.19 3.26 -5.29
C PHE A 381 -31.35 3.00 -6.23
N ASP A 382 -31.78 4.02 -6.97
CA ASP A 382 -32.56 3.82 -8.20
C ASP A 382 -31.69 4.14 -9.41
N LEU A 383 -31.85 3.38 -10.49
CA LEU A 383 -31.11 3.56 -11.73
C LEU A 383 -32.06 4.09 -12.79
N ARG A 384 -31.72 5.23 -13.38
CA ARG A 384 -32.36 5.71 -14.60
C ARG A 384 -31.55 5.23 -15.79
N LEU A 385 -32.15 4.38 -16.62
CA LEU A 385 -31.53 3.86 -17.82
C LEU A 385 -31.56 4.91 -18.95
N VAL A 386 -30.73 4.69 -19.98
CA VAL A 386 -30.65 5.54 -21.19
C VAL A 386 -31.97 5.68 -21.95
N ASP A 387 -32.87 4.68 -21.84
CA ASP A 387 -34.22 4.71 -22.43
C ASP A 387 -35.28 5.38 -21.55
N GLY A 388 -34.87 5.91 -20.39
CA GLY A 388 -35.74 6.56 -19.41
C GLY A 388 -36.40 5.61 -18.41
N THR A 389 -36.22 4.29 -18.54
CA THR A 389 -36.69 3.31 -17.55
C THR A 389 -36.04 3.56 -16.20
N VAL A 390 -36.82 3.44 -15.12
CA VAL A 390 -36.31 3.57 -13.74
C VAL A 390 -36.38 2.23 -13.03
N LEU A 391 -35.23 1.68 -12.69
CA LEU A 391 -35.10 0.49 -11.85
C LEU A 391 -34.94 0.95 -10.40
N ARG A 392 -35.89 0.58 -9.53
CA ARG A 392 -35.89 1.04 -8.13
C ARG A 392 -35.22 0.06 -7.19
N ASP A 393 -34.69 0.58 -6.09
CA ASP A 393 -34.16 -0.20 -4.95
C ASP A 393 -33.10 -1.23 -5.37
N GLN A 394 -32.27 -0.86 -6.34
CA GLN A 394 -31.21 -1.68 -6.88
C GLN A 394 -30.12 -1.88 -5.83
N GLN A 395 -29.63 -3.12 -5.77
CA GLN A 395 -28.52 -3.50 -4.91
C GLN A 395 -27.23 -3.50 -5.72
N PRO A 396 -26.11 -3.03 -5.15
CA PRO A 396 -24.78 -3.24 -5.70
C PRO A 396 -24.54 -4.72 -5.99
N VAL A 397 -23.94 -5.04 -7.13
CA VAL A 397 -23.44 -6.39 -7.36
C VAL A 397 -22.40 -6.68 -6.28
N ALA A 398 -22.55 -7.81 -5.59
CA ALA A 398 -21.59 -8.23 -4.57
C ALA A 398 -20.19 -8.34 -5.17
N ARG A 399 -19.20 -7.94 -4.37
CA ARG A 399 -17.78 -8.17 -4.69
C ARG A 399 -17.49 -9.66 -4.77
#